data_AF-A0AAU9W1H8-F1
#
_entry.id   AF-A0AAU9W1H8-F1
#
_cell.length_a   1.000
_cell.length_b   1.000
_cell.length_c   1.000
_cell.angle_alpha   90.00
_cell.angle_beta   90.00
_cell.angle_gamma   90.00
#
_symmetry.space_group_name_H-M   'P 1'
#
loop_
_entity.id
_entity.type
_entity.pdbx_description
1 polymer ?
#
loop_
_entity_poly.entity_id
_entity_poly.type
_entity_poly.pdbx_seq_one_letter_code
_entity_poly.pdbx_strand_id
1 'polypeptide(L)'
;MNDNFGGLRFQRIYFLVFSAEIYFRWCALPGEKTKCDDFMKHVNMTAQNMSLAVKTSCVNGTDPDDCMEKIKNSEADLVTLSGGDTYSAGERYNFKVIVSEQYGEYDVKYYSVAIVKKSNTGFDLKSLKGKKSCHTQAEKNAGWKISVGYLLRSKIMDPVDCKSPYKAYFSASKFFSESCVPGTKDKVSAAAYEKVKNLCSLCAGTGNGKCSTNSSVNEYVSHKGAFKCMKDGKGDVAFVKLQVDSPADFYDKDNQNDYQFLCQNGGRMEIGGYKECNLGASPAHAVVTRKDNSDIEDIIKILKAMSDKYGKTQTDWNKFQLFNSSKYNNGEDLIFKDATTALKGIAVDKQNYMGYLGDIYGKNVKALTSCDAIVSTSSATSPVTTLMLFTAALNALLM
;
A
#
# COMPACT_ATOMS: atom_id res chain seq x y z
N MET A 1 17.74 -78.05 -30.80
CA MET A 1 18.56 -76.95 -31.34
C MET A 1 17.67 -76.04 -32.17
N ASN A 2 17.89 -74.73 -32.03
CA ASN A 2 17.19 -73.58 -32.61
C ASN A 2 15.95 -73.09 -31.86
N ASP A 3 16.24 -72.33 -30.80
CA ASP A 3 15.42 -71.23 -30.28
C ASP A 3 15.20 -70.16 -31.35
N ASN A 4 13.97 -69.65 -31.47
CA ASN A 4 13.65 -68.43 -32.20
C ASN A 4 12.87 -67.50 -31.26
N PHE A 5 13.59 -66.64 -30.53
CA PHE A 5 13.01 -65.54 -29.77
C PHE A 5 12.66 -64.38 -30.72
N GLY A 6 11.36 -64.19 -30.97
CA GLY A 6 10.83 -63.00 -31.63
C GLY A 6 11.00 -61.76 -30.76
N GLY A 7 11.86 -60.84 -31.18
CA GLY A 7 12.17 -59.60 -30.47
C GLY A 7 11.00 -58.62 -30.43
N LEU A 8 10.52 -58.31 -29.23
CA LEU A 8 9.71 -57.13 -28.95
C LEU A 8 10.61 -55.88 -28.97
N ARG A 9 10.52 -55.10 -30.05
CA ARG A 9 11.09 -53.74 -30.09
C ARG A 9 10.27 -52.82 -29.17
N PHE A 10 10.77 -52.59 -27.96
CA PHE A 10 10.33 -51.45 -27.14
C PHE A 10 10.84 -50.16 -27.78
N GLN A 11 9.98 -49.51 -28.55
CA GLN A 11 10.24 -48.16 -29.04
C GLN A 11 10.10 -47.20 -27.85
N ARG A 12 11.23 -46.69 -27.33
CA ARG A 12 11.23 -45.63 -26.32
C ARG A 12 10.59 -44.39 -26.94
N ILE A 13 9.33 -44.14 -26.60
CA ILE A 13 8.67 -42.86 -26.85
C ILE A 13 9.29 -41.88 -25.85
N TYR A 14 10.28 -41.12 -26.31
CA TYR A 14 10.72 -39.92 -25.59
C TYR A 14 9.64 -38.87 -25.79
N PHE A 15 8.75 -38.71 -24.80
CA PHE A 15 7.96 -37.49 -24.72
C PHE A 15 8.93 -36.33 -24.51
N LEU A 16 9.21 -35.61 -25.59
CA LEU A 16 9.79 -34.27 -25.51
C LEU A 16 8.74 -33.40 -24.82
N VAL A 17 8.88 -33.24 -23.50
CA VAL A 17 8.19 -32.18 -22.78
C VAL A 17 8.79 -30.88 -23.29
N PHE A 18 8.16 -30.28 -24.29
CA PHE A 18 8.42 -28.89 -24.62
C PHE A 18 7.98 -28.07 -23.41
N SER A 19 8.94 -27.58 -22.62
CA SER A 19 8.65 -26.54 -21.65
C SER A 19 8.05 -25.37 -22.42
N ALA A 20 6.84 -24.95 -22.07
CA ALA A 20 6.22 -23.78 -22.66
C ALA A 20 7.17 -22.58 -22.50
N GLU A 21 7.30 -21.77 -23.55
CA GLU A 21 8.12 -20.56 -23.52
C GLU A 21 7.44 -19.53 -22.60
N ILE A 22 8.15 -19.10 -21.55
CA ILE A 22 7.65 -18.10 -20.60
C ILE A 22 7.66 -16.73 -21.26
N TYR A 23 6.56 -16.00 -21.18
CA TYR A 23 6.46 -14.68 -21.81
C TYR A 23 5.95 -13.61 -20.85
N PHE A 24 6.65 -12.47 -20.79
CA PHE A 24 6.12 -11.31 -20.10
C PHE A 24 6.70 -9.98 -20.61
N ARG A 25 5.90 -8.93 -20.51
CA ARG A 25 6.29 -7.53 -20.68
C ARG A 25 6.30 -6.82 -19.34
N TRP A 26 7.42 -6.16 -19.02
CA TRP A 26 7.50 -5.30 -17.85
C TRP A 26 7.07 -3.88 -18.20
N CYS A 27 6.11 -3.33 -17.46
CA CYS A 27 5.73 -1.93 -17.58
C CYS A 27 6.74 -1.06 -16.83
N ALA A 28 7.52 -0.29 -17.56
CA ALA A 28 8.54 0.62 -17.05
C ALA A 28 7.93 2.01 -16.84
N LEU A 29 7.99 2.51 -15.62
CA LEU A 29 7.54 3.86 -15.26
C LEU A 29 8.48 4.93 -15.86
N PRO A 30 8.10 6.22 -15.82
CA PRO A 30 8.93 7.28 -16.40
C PRO A 30 10.35 7.27 -15.85
N GLY A 31 11.34 7.27 -16.76
CA GLY A 31 12.76 7.21 -16.43
C GLY A 31 13.33 5.78 -16.29
N GLU A 32 12.50 4.75 -16.21
CA GLU A 32 12.96 3.37 -15.97
C GLU A 32 13.36 2.61 -17.24
N LYS A 33 12.93 3.08 -18.42
CA LYS A 33 13.00 2.30 -19.68
C LYS A 33 14.39 1.75 -19.98
N THR A 34 15.43 2.57 -19.84
CA THR A 34 16.82 2.16 -20.09
C THR A 34 17.27 1.04 -19.15
N LYS A 35 16.98 1.16 -17.85
CA LYS A 35 17.28 0.10 -16.87
C LYS A 35 16.43 -1.14 -17.14
N CYS A 36 15.19 -0.97 -17.57
CA CYS A 36 14.29 -2.08 -17.89
C CYS A 36 14.83 -2.92 -19.04
N ASP A 37 15.29 -2.27 -20.12
CA ASP A 37 15.86 -2.99 -21.26
C ASP A 37 17.14 -3.76 -20.88
N ASP A 38 17.98 -3.20 -20.00
CA ASP A 38 19.16 -3.89 -19.46
C ASP A 38 18.77 -5.04 -18.51
N PHE A 39 17.75 -4.82 -17.69
CA PHE A 39 17.17 -5.82 -16.80
C PHE A 39 16.64 -7.04 -17.57
N MET A 40 15.89 -6.84 -18.67
CA MET A 40 15.38 -7.94 -19.51
C MET A 40 16.50 -8.80 -20.10
N LYS A 41 17.64 -8.22 -20.48
CA LYS A 41 18.81 -8.99 -20.95
C LYS A 41 19.30 -9.97 -19.88
N HIS A 42 19.40 -9.49 -18.64
CA HIS A 42 19.87 -10.29 -17.52
C HIS A 42 18.84 -11.31 -17.05
N VAL A 43 17.55 -11.02 -17.18
CA VAL A 43 16.49 -12.01 -17.00
C VAL A 43 16.66 -13.15 -18.02
N ASN A 44 16.83 -12.84 -19.30
CA ASN A 44 17.02 -13.85 -20.34
C ASN A 44 18.25 -14.73 -20.06
N MET A 45 19.38 -14.13 -19.68
CA MET A 45 20.58 -14.88 -19.29
C MET A 45 20.37 -15.76 -18.05
N THR A 46 19.61 -15.29 -17.06
CA THR A 46 19.34 -16.03 -15.83
C THR A 46 18.40 -17.21 -16.08
N ALA A 47 17.35 -17.00 -16.86
CA ALA A 47 16.44 -18.06 -17.28
C ALA A 47 17.17 -19.14 -18.10
N GLN A 48 18.04 -18.75 -19.03
CA GLN A 48 18.88 -19.70 -19.80
C GLN A 48 19.75 -20.57 -18.89
N ASN A 49 20.39 -19.98 -17.87
CA ASN A 49 21.18 -20.72 -16.89
C ASN A 49 20.34 -21.72 -16.07
N MET A 50 19.02 -21.51 -16.01
CA MET A 50 18.04 -22.39 -15.36
C MET A 50 17.38 -23.37 -16.34
N SER A 51 17.85 -23.44 -17.59
CA SER A 51 17.24 -24.23 -18.67
C SER A 51 15.78 -23.84 -18.97
N LEU A 52 15.43 -22.57 -18.75
CA LEU A 52 14.12 -22.00 -19.06
C LEU A 52 14.20 -21.15 -20.34
N ALA A 53 13.24 -21.33 -21.24
CA ALA A 53 13.05 -20.46 -22.40
C ALA A 53 12.15 -19.28 -22.02
N VAL A 54 12.62 -18.06 -22.25
CA VAL A 54 11.88 -16.83 -21.93
C VAL A 54 11.91 -15.85 -23.10
N LYS A 55 10.81 -15.15 -23.29
CA LYS A 55 10.71 -13.99 -24.18
C LYS A 55 10.19 -12.79 -23.41
N THR A 56 11.05 -11.77 -23.29
CA THR A 56 10.81 -10.63 -22.40
C THR A 56 11.01 -9.30 -23.11
N SER A 57 10.31 -8.26 -22.65
CA SER A 57 10.45 -6.90 -23.18
C SER A 57 9.92 -5.85 -22.21
N CYS A 58 10.17 -4.57 -22.48
CA CYS A 58 9.68 -3.44 -21.69
C CYS A 58 8.67 -2.59 -22.45
N VAL A 59 7.60 -2.20 -21.76
CA VAL A 59 6.55 -1.30 -22.25
C VAL A 59 6.60 -0.01 -21.43
N ASN A 60 6.46 1.15 -22.07
CA ASN A 60 6.42 2.41 -21.34
C ASN A 60 5.07 2.60 -20.66
N GLY A 61 5.09 2.97 -19.38
CA GLY A 61 3.94 3.46 -18.65
C GLY A 61 4.14 4.91 -18.18
N THR A 62 3.06 5.69 -18.13
CA THR A 62 3.14 7.09 -17.66
C THR A 62 3.11 7.21 -16.15
N ASP A 63 2.43 6.28 -15.48
CA ASP A 63 2.29 6.21 -14.03
C ASP A 63 1.79 4.81 -13.62
N PRO A 64 1.69 4.50 -12.31
CA PRO A 64 1.20 3.21 -11.86
C PRO A 64 -0.22 2.84 -12.33
N ASP A 65 -1.14 3.81 -12.45
CA ASP A 65 -2.51 3.56 -12.90
C ASP A 65 -2.52 3.15 -14.38
N ASP A 66 -1.77 3.85 -15.24
CA ASP A 66 -1.58 3.47 -16.65
C ASP A 66 -0.96 2.06 -16.79
N CYS A 67 0.07 1.73 -16.01
CA CYS A 67 0.62 0.37 -16.03
C CYS A 67 -0.40 -0.69 -15.60
N MET A 68 -1.24 -0.40 -14.60
CA MET A 68 -2.31 -1.33 -14.20
C MET A 68 -3.35 -1.52 -15.31
N GLU A 69 -3.73 -0.44 -16.01
CA GLU A 69 -4.64 -0.51 -17.17
C GLU A 69 -4.02 -1.31 -18.33
N LYS A 70 -2.74 -1.10 -18.63
CA LYS A 70 -2.00 -1.87 -19.63
C LYS A 70 -1.94 -3.35 -19.29
N ILE A 71 -1.72 -3.70 -18.02
CA ILE A 71 -1.73 -5.09 -17.58
C ILE A 71 -3.13 -5.70 -17.74
N LYS A 72 -4.19 -4.97 -17.36
CA LYS A 72 -5.58 -5.40 -17.54
C LYS A 72 -5.90 -5.65 -19.01
N ASN A 73 -5.45 -4.78 -19.90
CA ASN A 73 -5.69 -4.85 -21.35
C ASN A 73 -4.71 -5.79 -22.08
N SER A 74 -3.85 -6.52 -21.36
CA SER A 74 -2.83 -7.40 -21.95
C SER A 74 -1.84 -6.67 -22.87
N GLU A 75 -1.57 -5.40 -22.61
CA GLU A 75 -0.51 -4.60 -23.23
C GLU A 75 0.81 -4.70 -22.46
N ALA A 76 0.74 -4.96 -21.16
CA ALA A 76 1.86 -5.30 -20.28
C ALA A 76 1.49 -6.52 -19.42
N ASP A 77 2.44 -7.07 -18.66
CA ASP A 77 2.21 -8.28 -17.85
C ASP A 77 2.68 -8.13 -16.39
N LEU A 78 3.71 -7.33 -16.14
CA LEU A 78 4.30 -7.11 -14.82
C LEU A 78 4.57 -5.63 -14.56
N VAL A 79 4.45 -5.21 -13.29
CA VAL A 79 4.92 -3.90 -12.80
C VAL A 79 5.22 -3.99 -11.30
N THR A 80 6.21 -3.25 -10.82
CA THR A 80 6.46 -3.07 -9.38
C THR A 80 5.60 -1.93 -8.85
N LEU A 81 4.79 -2.19 -7.82
CA LEU A 81 3.89 -1.23 -7.21
C LEU A 81 4.22 -0.96 -5.76
N SER A 82 3.89 0.24 -5.28
CA SER A 82 3.88 0.54 -3.85
C SER A 82 2.74 -0.21 -3.15
N GLY A 83 2.81 -0.41 -1.83
CA GLY A 83 1.72 -1.08 -1.09
C GLY A 83 0.34 -0.46 -1.30
N GLY A 84 0.27 0.86 -1.46
CA GLY A 84 -0.97 1.57 -1.74
C GLY A 84 -1.52 1.35 -3.15
N ASP A 85 -0.64 1.12 -4.13
CA ASP A 85 -1.02 0.84 -5.52
C ASP A 85 -1.29 -0.65 -5.71
N THR A 86 -0.60 -1.53 -4.98
CA THR A 86 -0.91 -2.95 -4.87
C THR A 86 -2.33 -3.19 -4.35
N TYR A 87 -2.78 -2.40 -3.36
CA TYR A 87 -4.18 -2.43 -2.93
C TYR A 87 -5.13 -2.07 -4.09
N SER A 88 -4.86 -0.97 -4.80
CA SER A 88 -5.67 -0.53 -5.94
C SER A 88 -5.71 -1.58 -7.05
N ALA A 89 -4.58 -2.21 -7.37
CA ALA A 89 -4.47 -3.26 -8.38
C ALA A 89 -5.35 -4.47 -8.05
N GLY A 90 -5.33 -4.89 -6.78
CA GLY A 90 -6.17 -5.99 -6.31
C GLY A 90 -7.65 -5.63 -6.26
N GLU A 91 -8.01 -4.46 -5.75
CA GLU A 91 -9.41 -4.03 -5.61
C GLU A 91 -10.07 -3.80 -6.98
N ARG A 92 -9.37 -3.15 -7.93
CA ARG A 92 -9.94 -2.78 -9.23
C ARG A 92 -9.89 -3.91 -10.26
N TYR A 93 -8.83 -4.72 -10.24
CA TYR A 93 -8.54 -5.67 -11.31
C TYR A 93 -8.29 -7.10 -10.84
N ASN A 94 -8.32 -7.35 -9.53
CA ASN A 94 -8.03 -8.65 -8.92
C ASN A 94 -6.67 -9.22 -9.35
N PHE A 95 -5.66 -8.35 -9.45
CA PHE A 95 -4.28 -8.76 -9.73
C PHE A 95 -3.68 -9.59 -8.60
N LYS A 96 -2.75 -10.47 -8.97
CA LYS A 96 -1.93 -11.24 -8.04
C LYS A 96 -0.65 -10.48 -7.71
N VAL A 97 -0.22 -10.59 -6.46
CA VAL A 97 1.07 -10.13 -5.94
C VAL A 97 2.01 -11.33 -5.87
N ILE A 98 3.12 -11.29 -6.60
CA ILE A 98 3.93 -12.50 -6.82
C ILE A 98 5.31 -12.44 -6.17
N VAL A 99 5.91 -11.24 -6.08
CA VAL A 99 7.24 -11.02 -5.50
C VAL A 99 7.22 -9.72 -4.72
N SER A 100 7.80 -9.68 -3.52
CA SER A 100 7.98 -8.47 -2.72
C SER A 100 9.44 -8.10 -2.55
N GLU A 101 9.73 -6.80 -2.50
CA GLU A 101 11.02 -6.26 -2.06
C GLU A 101 11.25 -6.51 -0.56
N GLN A 102 12.50 -6.71 -0.14
CA GLN A 102 12.92 -6.74 1.27
C GLN A 102 13.96 -5.64 1.53
N TYR A 103 13.86 -4.90 2.64
CA TYR A 103 14.71 -3.72 2.90
C TYR A 103 15.65 -3.87 4.12
N GLY A 104 15.83 -5.10 4.62
CA GLY A 104 16.63 -5.39 5.82
C GLY A 104 16.13 -6.65 6.52
N GLU A 105 16.29 -6.72 7.85
CA GLU A 105 15.87 -7.86 8.69
C GLU A 105 14.34 -8.04 8.79
N TYR A 106 13.56 -7.08 8.26
CA TYR A 106 12.09 -7.08 8.34
C TYR A 106 11.45 -6.92 6.96
N ASP A 107 10.32 -7.60 6.74
CA ASP A 107 9.43 -7.46 5.57
C ASP A 107 8.65 -6.11 5.56
N VAL A 108 9.04 -5.14 6.40
CA VAL A 108 8.39 -3.85 6.58
C VAL A 108 9.29 -2.74 6.05
N LYS A 109 8.76 -1.94 5.12
CA LYS A 109 9.50 -0.81 4.53
C LYS A 109 9.69 0.33 5.53
N TYR A 110 8.61 0.72 6.17
CA TYR A 110 8.56 1.80 7.16
C TYR A 110 7.28 1.68 7.98
N TYR A 111 7.26 2.38 9.11
CA TYR A 111 6.06 2.55 9.92
C TYR A 111 5.45 3.94 9.67
N SER A 112 4.13 4.03 9.61
CA SER A 112 3.44 5.32 9.73
C SER A 112 3.33 5.68 11.21
N VAL A 113 3.68 6.91 11.58
CA VAL A 113 3.62 7.39 12.97
C VAL A 113 2.93 8.74 13.04
N ALA A 114 2.40 9.06 14.22
CA ALA A 114 1.91 10.39 14.57
C ALA A 114 2.93 11.07 15.49
N ILE A 115 3.58 12.14 15.01
CA ILE A 115 4.59 12.89 15.77
C ILE A 115 3.98 14.19 16.29
N VAL A 116 4.29 14.52 17.55
CA VAL A 116 3.89 15.76 18.22
C VAL A 116 5.10 16.39 18.92
N LYS A 117 5.01 17.69 19.24
CA LYS A 117 5.93 18.32 20.20
C LYS A 117 5.63 17.81 21.61
N LYS A 118 6.67 17.56 22.41
CA LYS A 118 6.54 17.23 23.85
C LYS A 118 5.82 18.33 24.63
N SER A 119 6.10 19.59 24.31
CA SER A 119 5.46 20.75 24.93
C SER A 119 3.96 20.82 24.67
N ASN A 120 3.47 20.19 23.60
CA ASN A 120 2.04 20.13 23.32
C ASN A 120 1.42 18.95 24.10
N THR A 121 1.02 19.21 25.34
CA THR A 121 0.48 18.21 26.28
C THR A 121 -1.07 18.18 26.25
N GLY A 122 -1.67 17.22 26.95
CA GLY A 122 -3.13 17.18 27.14
C GLY A 122 -3.95 16.57 26.00
N PHE A 123 -3.30 15.87 25.05
CA PHE A 123 -4.00 15.06 24.05
C PHE A 123 -3.18 13.83 23.64
N ASP A 124 -3.89 12.80 23.23
CA ASP A 124 -3.36 11.56 22.69
C ASP A 124 -3.95 11.28 21.30
N LEU A 125 -3.69 10.08 20.78
CA LEU A 125 -4.18 9.65 19.47
C LEU A 125 -5.73 9.59 19.40
N LYS A 126 -6.40 9.31 20.52
CA LYS A 126 -7.86 9.18 20.60
C LYS A 126 -8.56 10.54 20.75
N SER A 127 -7.85 11.54 21.27
CA SER A 127 -8.37 12.91 21.46
C SER A 127 -7.90 13.90 20.39
N LEU A 128 -7.70 13.44 19.14
CA LEU A 128 -7.26 14.30 18.01
C LEU A 128 -8.36 15.15 17.39
N LYS A 129 -9.63 14.92 17.74
CA LYS A 129 -10.77 15.69 17.20
C LYS A 129 -10.60 17.19 17.52
N GLY A 130 -10.74 18.04 16.51
CA GLY A 130 -10.58 19.48 16.60
C GLY A 130 -9.14 19.98 16.60
N LYS A 131 -8.13 19.09 16.64
CA LYS A 131 -6.72 19.46 16.51
C LYS A 131 -6.37 19.84 15.07
N LYS A 132 -5.21 20.48 14.90
CA LYS A 132 -4.63 20.83 13.61
C LYS A 132 -3.67 19.75 13.14
N SER A 133 -3.73 19.34 11.86
CA SER A 133 -2.94 18.20 11.36
C SER A 133 -2.08 18.51 10.14
N CYS A 134 -0.91 17.89 10.07
CA CYS A 134 0.03 17.98 8.95
C CYS A 134 0.19 16.61 8.28
N HIS A 135 -0.11 16.54 6.99
CA HIS A 135 -0.07 15.30 6.21
C HIS A 135 0.91 15.43 5.05
N THR A 136 1.51 14.32 4.65
CA THR A 136 2.55 14.30 3.59
C THR A 136 2.03 14.79 2.25
N GLN A 137 0.82 14.34 1.87
CA GLN A 137 0.08 14.61 0.64
C GLN A 137 -1.17 13.70 0.62
N ALA A 138 -2.24 14.13 -0.04
CA ALA A 138 -3.42 13.34 -0.33
C ALA A 138 -3.06 11.99 -0.99
N GLU A 139 -3.74 10.90 -0.60
CA GLU A 139 -3.55 9.54 -1.12
C GLU A 139 -2.15 8.91 -0.92
N LYS A 140 -1.18 9.62 -0.32
CA LYS A 140 0.12 9.03 0.01
C LYS A 140 0.01 8.08 1.21
N ASN A 141 0.86 7.07 1.20
CA ASN A 141 0.66 5.90 2.06
C ASN A 141 0.74 6.21 3.57
N ALA A 142 1.89 6.66 4.08
CA ALA A 142 2.07 6.90 5.51
C ALA A 142 1.16 8.03 6.05
N GLY A 143 1.17 9.17 5.36
CA GLY A 143 0.51 10.40 5.81
C GLY A 143 -0.99 10.47 5.55
N TRP A 144 -1.54 9.57 4.71
CA TRP A 144 -2.97 9.53 4.41
C TRP A 144 -3.54 8.11 4.53
N LYS A 145 -3.16 7.17 3.65
CA LYS A 145 -3.83 5.85 3.57
C LYS A 145 -3.76 5.06 4.89
N ILE A 146 -2.60 5.03 5.54
CA ILE A 146 -2.42 4.36 6.83
C ILE A 146 -3.00 5.19 7.96
N SER A 147 -2.68 6.49 8.06
CA SER A 147 -3.07 7.32 9.20
C SER A 147 -4.58 7.62 9.25
N VAL A 148 -5.16 8.14 8.17
CA VAL A 148 -6.60 8.42 8.06
C VAL A 148 -7.39 7.11 8.09
N GLY A 149 -6.88 6.07 7.41
CA GLY A 149 -7.46 4.73 7.44
C GLY A 149 -7.49 4.14 8.85
N TYR A 150 -6.42 4.28 9.62
CA TYR A 150 -6.35 3.90 11.02
C TYR A 150 -7.37 4.66 11.87
N LEU A 151 -7.46 5.98 11.72
CA LEU A 151 -8.39 6.80 12.50
C LEU A 151 -9.85 6.41 12.23
N LEU A 152 -10.21 6.12 10.98
CA LEU A 152 -11.54 5.64 10.58
C LEU A 152 -11.81 4.23 11.12
N ARG A 153 -10.90 3.28 10.86
CA ARG A 153 -11.05 1.87 11.26
C ARG A 153 -11.14 1.72 12.78
N SER A 154 -10.34 2.48 13.51
CA SER A 154 -10.31 2.45 14.98
C SER A 154 -11.43 3.27 15.61
N LYS A 155 -12.36 3.82 14.81
CA LYS A 155 -13.50 4.65 15.26
C LYS A 155 -13.10 5.86 16.09
N ILE A 156 -11.86 6.34 15.90
CA ILE A 156 -11.40 7.60 16.49
C ILE A 156 -11.98 8.76 15.67
N MET A 157 -12.05 8.60 14.35
CA MET A 157 -12.66 9.53 13.42
C MET A 157 -13.93 8.93 12.84
N ASP A 158 -15.03 9.66 12.96
CA ASP A 158 -16.32 9.24 12.41
C ASP A 158 -16.32 9.32 10.88
N PRO A 159 -16.88 8.32 10.18
CA PRO A 159 -17.08 8.41 8.74
C PRO A 159 -18.14 9.46 8.40
N VAL A 160 -17.88 10.24 7.34
CA VAL A 160 -18.80 11.24 6.80
C VAL A 160 -19.11 10.93 5.35
N ASP A 161 -20.40 10.90 5.02
CA ASP A 161 -20.91 10.68 3.66
C ASP A 161 -20.36 9.39 3.02
N CYS A 162 -20.76 8.25 3.61
CA CYS A 162 -20.33 6.90 3.26
C CYS A 162 -20.60 6.48 1.81
N LYS A 163 -21.48 7.19 1.09
CA LYS A 163 -21.77 6.91 -0.32
C LYS A 163 -20.85 7.68 -1.26
N SER A 164 -20.13 8.67 -0.76
CA SER A 164 -19.25 9.51 -1.55
C SER A 164 -17.88 8.84 -1.76
N PRO A 165 -17.30 8.92 -2.98
CA PRO A 165 -15.90 8.55 -3.18
C PRO A 165 -14.92 9.46 -2.40
N TYR A 166 -15.39 10.61 -1.88
CA TYR A 166 -14.59 11.56 -1.10
C TYR A 166 -14.78 11.42 0.42
N LYS A 167 -15.39 10.32 0.88
CA LYS A 167 -15.68 10.04 2.30
C LYS A 167 -14.48 10.33 3.21
N ALA A 168 -13.29 9.84 2.88
CA ALA A 168 -12.09 10.06 3.69
C ALA A 168 -11.77 11.56 3.86
N TYR A 169 -11.90 12.37 2.81
CA TYR A 169 -11.70 13.82 2.85
C TYR A 169 -12.77 14.52 3.69
N PHE A 170 -14.04 14.16 3.51
CA PHE A 170 -15.13 14.73 4.32
C PHE A 170 -14.99 14.38 5.80
N SER A 171 -14.56 13.15 6.10
CA SER A 171 -14.33 12.68 7.46
C SER A 171 -13.18 13.45 8.12
N ALA A 172 -12.03 13.55 7.43
CA ALA A 172 -10.88 14.30 7.91
C ALA A 172 -11.19 15.80 8.08
N SER A 173 -11.92 16.38 7.13
CA SER A 173 -12.33 17.79 7.15
C SER A 173 -13.25 18.11 8.34
N LYS A 174 -14.17 17.20 8.69
CA LYS A 174 -15.03 17.34 9.88
C LYS A 174 -14.27 17.09 11.18
N PHE A 175 -13.26 16.22 11.15
CA PHE A 175 -12.54 15.77 12.34
C PHE A 175 -11.46 16.74 12.79
N PHE A 176 -10.64 17.26 11.88
CA PHE A 176 -9.61 18.25 12.17
C PHE A 176 -10.13 19.68 11.96
N SER A 177 -9.69 20.63 12.79
CA SER A 177 -10.11 22.03 12.63
C SER A 177 -9.50 22.65 11.36
N GLU A 178 -8.20 22.46 11.18
CA GLU A 178 -7.44 22.85 10.00
C GLU A 178 -6.38 21.79 9.71
N SER A 179 -6.04 21.60 8.44
CA SER A 179 -4.94 20.71 8.05
C SER A 179 -4.08 21.30 6.94
N CYS A 180 -2.90 20.70 6.75
CA CYS A 180 -2.23 20.73 5.45
C CYS A 180 -2.23 19.33 4.84
N VAL A 181 -2.98 19.15 3.76
CA VAL A 181 -3.06 17.93 2.95
C VAL A 181 -2.78 18.29 1.48
N PRO A 182 -1.50 18.35 1.07
CA PRO A 182 -1.13 18.74 -0.28
C PRO A 182 -1.84 17.92 -1.37
N GLY A 183 -2.21 18.55 -2.48
CA GLY A 183 -2.86 17.89 -3.62
C GLY A 183 -4.35 17.56 -3.44
N THR A 184 -4.99 18.01 -2.36
CA THR A 184 -6.43 17.74 -2.13
C THR A 184 -7.30 18.20 -3.29
N LYS A 185 -7.02 19.38 -3.87
CA LYS A 185 -7.78 19.94 -5.00
C LYS A 185 -7.79 19.04 -6.24
N ASP A 186 -6.72 18.27 -6.46
CA ASP A 186 -6.58 17.40 -7.62
C ASP A 186 -7.23 16.01 -7.41
N LYS A 187 -7.65 15.71 -6.18
CA LYS A 187 -8.22 14.41 -5.79
C LYS A 187 -9.72 14.45 -5.53
N VAL A 188 -10.32 15.64 -5.50
CA VAL A 188 -11.75 15.81 -5.27
C VAL A 188 -12.38 16.69 -6.35
N SER A 189 -13.66 16.47 -6.65
CA SER A 189 -14.41 17.37 -7.54
C SER A 189 -14.44 18.80 -7.00
N ALA A 190 -14.64 19.80 -7.85
CA ALA A 190 -14.76 21.20 -7.43
C ALA A 190 -15.84 21.39 -6.35
N ALA A 191 -17.00 20.74 -6.49
CA ALA A 191 -18.08 20.82 -5.51
C ALA A 191 -17.72 20.14 -4.16
N ALA A 192 -16.93 19.06 -4.19
CA ALA A 192 -16.44 18.43 -2.97
C ALA A 192 -15.35 19.27 -2.31
N TYR A 193 -14.48 19.92 -3.09
CA TYR A 193 -13.40 20.77 -2.59
C TYR A 193 -13.94 21.89 -1.70
N GLU A 194 -15.05 22.52 -2.08
CA GLU A 194 -15.72 23.55 -1.30
C GLU A 194 -16.05 23.10 0.14
N LYS A 195 -16.36 21.82 0.34
CA LYS A 195 -16.67 21.25 1.66
C LYS A 195 -15.43 20.87 2.47
N VAL A 196 -14.26 20.80 1.85
CA VAL A 196 -13.01 20.32 2.48
C VAL A 196 -11.87 21.33 2.42
N LYS A 197 -12.18 22.62 2.19
CA LYS A 197 -11.18 23.70 2.12
C LYS A 197 -10.26 23.75 3.33
N ASN A 198 -10.76 23.40 4.52
CA ASN A 198 -9.95 23.40 5.75
C ASN A 198 -8.79 22.39 5.71
N LEU A 199 -8.84 21.38 4.84
CA LEU A 199 -7.72 20.44 4.63
C LEU A 199 -6.49 21.10 4.01
N CYS A 200 -6.62 22.30 3.46
CA CYS A 200 -5.55 23.06 2.83
C CYS A 200 -5.19 24.33 3.60
N SER A 201 -5.86 24.64 4.72
CA SER A 201 -5.67 25.90 5.46
C SER A 201 -4.23 26.12 5.94
N LEU A 202 -3.58 25.07 6.45
CA LEU A 202 -2.24 25.16 7.03
C LEU A 202 -1.11 25.10 5.99
N CYS A 203 -1.41 24.72 4.74
CA CYS A 203 -0.37 24.55 3.72
C CYS A 203 0.31 25.88 3.36
N ALA A 204 1.56 25.82 2.92
CA ALA A 204 2.22 26.96 2.30
C ALA A 204 1.68 27.20 0.87
N GLY A 205 2.15 28.29 0.26
CA GLY A 205 1.69 28.80 -1.04
C GLY A 205 0.51 29.76 -0.94
N THR A 206 0.24 30.46 -2.04
CA THR A 206 -0.85 31.45 -2.17
C THR A 206 -1.66 31.22 -3.44
N GLY A 207 -2.89 31.72 -3.49
CA GLY A 207 -3.78 31.61 -4.66
C GLY A 207 -3.89 30.16 -5.17
N ASN A 208 -3.64 29.97 -6.47
CA ASN A 208 -3.66 28.65 -7.12
C ASN A 208 -2.52 27.71 -6.68
N GLY A 209 -1.45 28.24 -6.07
CA GLY A 209 -0.33 27.46 -5.54
C GLY A 209 -0.54 26.96 -4.10
N LYS A 210 -1.56 27.46 -3.39
CA LYS A 210 -1.89 26.98 -2.05
C LYS A 210 -2.19 25.48 -2.11
N CYS A 211 -1.61 24.71 -1.18
CA CYS A 211 -1.83 23.26 -1.10
C CYS A 211 -1.26 22.47 -2.30
N SER A 212 -0.37 23.07 -3.10
CA SER A 212 0.33 22.40 -4.19
C SER A 212 1.15 21.22 -3.68
N THR A 213 1.36 20.21 -4.54
CA THR A 213 2.33 19.13 -4.32
C THR A 213 3.75 19.50 -4.75
N ASN A 214 3.95 20.71 -5.31
CA ASN A 214 5.26 21.22 -5.65
C ASN A 214 5.94 21.79 -4.40
N SER A 215 7.07 21.21 -3.99
CA SER A 215 7.82 21.61 -2.81
C SER A 215 8.39 23.02 -2.88
N SER A 216 8.60 23.58 -4.09
CA SER A 216 9.06 24.97 -4.26
C SER A 216 7.96 26.00 -3.99
N VAL A 217 6.70 25.57 -3.99
CA VAL A 217 5.52 26.43 -3.72
C VAL A 217 4.95 26.16 -2.33
N ASN A 218 4.93 24.88 -1.93
CA ASN A 218 4.44 24.44 -0.64
C ASN A 218 5.52 23.63 0.08
N GLU A 219 6.23 24.27 1.01
CA GLU A 219 7.29 23.64 1.79
C GLU A 219 6.79 22.55 2.76
N TYR A 220 5.47 22.41 2.95
CA TYR A 220 4.86 21.40 3.83
C TYR A 220 4.49 20.09 3.11
N VAL A 221 5.01 19.88 1.91
CA VAL A 221 4.88 18.62 1.15
C VAL A 221 5.89 17.57 1.62
N SER A 222 5.55 16.29 1.48
CA SER A 222 6.37 15.13 1.83
C SER A 222 6.51 14.91 3.34
N HIS A 223 7.31 13.91 3.74
CA HIS A 223 7.57 13.61 5.15
C HIS A 223 8.28 14.77 5.86
N LYS A 224 9.29 15.35 5.22
CA LYS A 224 10.03 16.50 5.76
C LYS A 224 9.13 17.72 5.92
N GLY A 225 8.30 18.01 4.92
CA GLY A 225 7.38 19.15 4.99
C GLY A 225 6.25 18.96 6.00
N ALA A 226 5.65 17.77 6.09
CA ALA A 226 4.63 17.50 7.10
C ALA A 226 5.18 17.60 8.52
N PHE A 227 6.39 17.09 8.77
CA PHE A 227 7.08 17.29 10.03
C PHE A 227 7.36 18.78 10.29
N LYS A 228 7.86 19.50 9.27
CA LYS A 228 8.11 20.95 9.35
C LYS A 228 6.85 21.74 9.69
N CYS A 229 5.71 21.42 9.10
CA CYS A 229 4.41 22.04 9.41
C CYS A 229 4.05 21.95 10.92
N MET A 230 4.32 20.81 11.55
CA MET A 230 4.13 20.63 12.99
C MET A 230 5.24 21.32 13.80
N LYS A 231 6.50 21.21 13.36
CA LYS A 231 7.66 21.89 13.97
C LYS A 231 7.50 23.41 13.99
N ASP A 232 6.95 24.01 12.93
CA ASP A 232 6.66 25.44 12.82
C ASP A 232 5.44 25.88 13.66
N GLY A 233 4.76 24.94 14.33
CA GLY A 233 3.59 25.20 15.16
C GLY A 233 2.31 25.50 14.38
N LYS A 234 2.26 25.16 13.08
CA LYS A 234 1.03 25.30 12.28
C LYS A 234 0.04 24.19 12.60
N GLY A 235 0.53 22.97 12.76
CA GLY A 235 -0.25 21.81 13.18
C GLY A 235 0.17 21.27 14.55
N ASP A 236 -0.75 20.58 15.21
CA ASP A 236 -0.51 19.90 16.49
C ASP A 236 0.17 18.54 16.31
N VAL A 237 -0.11 17.86 15.20
CA VAL A 237 0.35 16.52 14.88
C VAL A 237 0.80 16.41 13.42
N ALA A 238 1.89 15.67 13.17
CA ALA A 238 2.34 15.30 11.83
C ALA A 238 2.25 13.78 11.62
N PHE A 239 1.65 13.36 10.50
CA PHE A 239 1.60 11.96 10.09
C PHE A 239 2.67 11.68 9.04
N VAL A 240 3.71 10.92 9.40
CA VAL A 240 4.91 10.72 8.57
C VAL A 240 5.37 9.25 8.58
N LYS A 241 6.36 8.92 7.72
CA LYS A 241 7.00 7.60 7.71
C LYS A 241 8.25 7.62 8.59
N LEU A 242 8.51 6.52 9.29
CA LEU A 242 9.80 6.22 9.93
C LEU A 242 10.39 5.00 9.24
N GLN A 243 11.50 5.19 8.51
CA GLN A 243 12.17 4.08 7.85
C GLN A 243 12.84 3.19 8.90
N VAL A 244 12.83 1.87 8.67
CA VAL A 244 13.41 0.91 9.61
C VAL A 244 14.94 0.97 9.57
N ASP A 245 15.49 1.25 8.39
CA ASP A 245 16.92 1.35 8.07
C ASP A 245 17.49 2.77 8.25
N SER A 246 16.67 3.81 8.07
CA SER A 246 17.04 5.21 8.34
C SER A 246 15.92 5.98 9.07
N PRO A 247 15.80 5.85 10.40
CA PRO A 247 14.74 6.50 11.16
C PRO A 247 14.91 8.03 11.27
N ALA A 248 16.07 8.59 10.93
CA ALA A 248 16.45 9.98 11.24
C ALA A 248 16.44 10.94 10.02
N ASP A 249 15.59 10.70 9.02
CA ASP A 249 15.69 11.46 7.75
C ASP A 249 15.16 12.90 7.80
N PHE A 250 14.40 13.29 8.84
CA PHE A 250 13.64 14.56 8.79
C PHE A 250 13.56 15.38 10.08
N TYR A 251 14.12 14.90 11.20
CA TYR A 251 14.34 15.69 12.41
C TYR A 251 15.82 15.65 12.77
N ASP A 252 16.36 16.77 13.25
CA ASP A 252 17.77 16.85 13.61
C ASP A 252 18.00 16.06 14.91
N LYS A 253 19.10 15.32 15.02
CA LYS A 253 19.41 14.56 16.24
C LYS A 253 19.42 15.45 17.48
N ASP A 254 19.80 16.71 17.33
CA ASP A 254 19.89 17.68 18.42
C ASP A 254 18.52 18.10 18.96
N ASN A 255 17.46 18.01 18.16
CA ASN A 255 16.08 18.36 18.56
C ASN A 255 15.15 17.15 18.67
N GLN A 256 15.66 15.93 18.50
CA GLN A 256 14.87 14.70 18.63
C GLN A 256 14.13 14.61 19.98
N ASN A 257 14.75 15.09 21.05
CA ASN A 257 14.21 15.09 22.40
C ASN A 257 13.04 16.07 22.60
N ASP A 258 12.72 16.91 21.62
CA ASP A 258 11.59 17.85 21.69
C ASP A 258 10.27 17.22 21.19
N TYR A 259 10.32 15.99 20.66
CA TYR A 259 9.19 15.33 20.02
C TYR A 259 8.87 13.98 20.64
N GLN A 260 7.64 13.51 20.43
CA GLN A 260 7.15 12.20 20.85
C GLN A 260 6.21 11.62 19.79
N PHE A 261 6.06 10.30 19.82
CA PHE A 261 5.02 9.58 19.10
C PHE A 261 3.74 9.50 19.93
N LEU A 262 2.57 9.57 19.27
CA LEU A 262 1.29 9.17 19.86
C LEU A 262 1.02 7.69 19.54
N CYS A 263 0.76 6.90 20.58
CA CYS A 263 0.65 5.45 20.48
C CYS A 263 -0.80 4.97 20.45
N GLN A 264 -1.04 3.80 19.85
CA GLN A 264 -2.38 3.20 19.74
C GLN A 264 -3.03 2.92 21.10
N ASN A 265 -2.22 2.64 22.13
CA ASN A 265 -2.68 2.40 23.49
C ASN A 265 -3.12 3.69 24.24
N GLY A 266 -3.02 4.88 23.62
CA GLY A 266 -3.30 6.17 24.25
C GLY A 266 -2.11 6.81 24.96
N GLY A 267 -0.97 6.11 25.01
CA GLY A 267 0.28 6.64 25.55
C GLY A 267 1.06 7.50 24.56
N ARG A 268 2.18 8.03 25.04
CA ARG A 268 3.22 8.67 24.23
C ARG A 268 4.52 7.91 24.36
N MET A 269 5.35 7.95 23.32
CA MET A 269 6.65 7.30 23.32
C MET A 269 7.73 8.22 22.76
N GLU A 270 8.93 8.10 23.31
CA GLU A 270 10.10 8.80 22.82
C GLU A 270 10.44 8.41 21.38
N ILE A 271 11.05 9.35 20.66
CA ILE A 271 11.49 9.11 19.30
C ILE A 271 12.56 8.01 19.31
N GLY A 272 12.31 6.93 18.58
CA GLY A 272 13.12 5.70 18.58
C GLY A 272 12.26 4.45 18.81
N GLY A 273 11.18 4.55 19.59
CA GLY A 273 10.25 3.45 19.86
C GLY A 273 9.17 3.25 18.80
N TYR A 274 9.47 3.51 17.52
CA TYR A 274 8.46 3.49 16.45
C TYR A 274 7.98 2.06 16.13
N LYS A 275 8.75 1.01 16.46
CA LYS A 275 8.35 -0.38 16.25
C LYS A 275 7.15 -0.76 17.14
N GLU A 276 7.14 -0.24 18.37
CA GLU A 276 6.08 -0.44 19.36
C GLU A 276 4.98 0.62 19.25
N CYS A 277 5.34 1.85 18.85
CA CYS A 277 4.44 2.99 18.77
C CYS A 277 4.32 3.53 17.32
N ASN A 278 3.42 2.92 16.56
CA ASN A 278 3.08 3.31 15.18
C ASN A 278 1.58 3.14 14.89
N LEU A 279 1.11 3.61 13.73
CA LEU A 279 -0.26 3.51 13.24
C LEU A 279 -0.47 2.34 12.26
N GLY A 280 0.63 1.73 11.82
CA GLY A 280 0.65 0.62 10.89
C GLY A 280 1.94 0.57 10.09
N ALA A 281 2.33 -0.65 9.74
CA ALA A 281 3.43 -0.92 8.83
C ALA A 281 3.00 -0.65 7.38
N SER A 282 3.88 -0.06 6.58
CA SER A 282 3.75 -0.09 5.13
C SER A 282 4.28 -1.43 4.62
N PRO A 283 3.48 -2.19 3.85
CA PRO A 283 4.01 -3.33 3.13
C PRO A 283 5.05 -2.86 2.13
N ALA A 284 5.98 -3.76 1.80
CA ALA A 284 7.01 -3.51 0.82
C ALA A 284 6.40 -3.30 -0.58
N HIS A 285 7.20 -2.76 -1.50
CA HIS A 285 6.78 -2.75 -2.89
C HIS A 285 6.73 -4.18 -3.42
N ALA A 286 5.86 -4.43 -4.38
CA ALA A 286 5.68 -5.76 -4.92
C ALA A 286 5.40 -5.77 -6.41
N VAL A 287 5.88 -6.82 -7.07
CA VAL A 287 5.58 -7.15 -8.45
C VAL A 287 4.17 -7.74 -8.51
N VAL A 288 3.33 -7.14 -9.34
CA VAL A 288 1.96 -7.62 -9.58
C VAL A 288 1.78 -8.10 -11.01
N THR A 289 0.80 -8.99 -11.21
CA THR A 289 0.43 -9.52 -12.52
C THR A 289 -1.05 -9.90 -12.58
N ARG A 290 -1.58 -10.22 -13.77
CA ARG A 290 -2.96 -10.69 -13.91
C ARG A 290 -3.15 -12.05 -13.22
N LYS A 291 -4.37 -12.30 -12.73
CA LYS A 291 -4.71 -13.53 -12.00
C LYS A 291 -4.51 -14.83 -12.79
N ASP A 292 -4.64 -14.74 -14.11
CA ASP A 292 -4.64 -15.81 -15.09
C ASP A 292 -3.27 -16.01 -15.78
N ASN A 293 -2.23 -15.29 -15.34
CA ASN A 293 -0.87 -15.52 -15.79
C ASN A 293 -0.43 -16.95 -15.40
N SER A 294 -0.15 -17.79 -16.40
CA SER A 294 0.29 -19.19 -16.22
C SER A 294 1.73 -19.31 -15.72
N ASP A 295 2.54 -18.27 -15.91
CA ASP A 295 3.99 -18.35 -15.76
C ASP A 295 4.46 -17.83 -14.39
N ILE A 296 3.53 -17.58 -13.46
CA ILE A 296 3.79 -16.94 -12.15
C ILE A 296 4.91 -17.66 -11.39
N GLU A 297 4.85 -18.99 -11.30
CA GLU A 297 5.83 -19.76 -10.52
C GLU A 297 7.24 -19.63 -11.10
N ASP A 298 7.37 -19.67 -12.42
CA ASP A 298 8.67 -19.56 -13.08
C ASP A 298 9.20 -18.13 -13.07
N ILE A 299 8.33 -17.13 -13.23
CA ILE A 299 8.67 -15.71 -13.04
C ILE A 299 9.20 -15.49 -11.61
N ILE A 300 8.55 -16.05 -10.58
CA ILE A 300 9.04 -15.95 -9.19
C ILE A 300 10.44 -16.58 -9.08
N LYS A 301 10.67 -17.78 -9.64
CA LYS A 301 11.99 -18.44 -9.60
C LYS A 301 13.06 -17.59 -10.28
N ILE A 302 12.76 -17.05 -11.46
CA ILE A 302 13.68 -16.19 -12.23
C ILE A 302 14.02 -14.92 -11.44
N LEU A 303 13.01 -14.23 -10.90
CA LEU A 303 13.22 -12.98 -10.15
C LEU A 303 14.02 -13.22 -8.85
N LYS A 304 13.81 -14.34 -8.16
CA LYS A 304 14.65 -14.73 -7.01
C LYS A 304 16.10 -14.97 -7.42
N ALA A 305 16.33 -15.74 -8.50
CA ALA A 305 17.68 -15.97 -9.00
C ALA A 305 18.36 -14.67 -9.47
N MET A 306 17.61 -13.74 -10.06
CA MET A 306 18.06 -12.39 -10.40
C MET A 306 18.50 -11.62 -9.15
N SER A 307 17.70 -11.66 -8.08
CA SER A 307 18.02 -11.05 -6.79
C SER A 307 19.31 -11.64 -6.19
N ASP A 308 19.47 -12.96 -6.21
CA ASP A 308 20.64 -13.62 -5.63
C ASP A 308 21.94 -13.29 -6.39
N LYS A 309 21.85 -13.17 -7.73
CA LYS A 309 23.01 -12.96 -8.61
C LYS A 309 23.38 -11.49 -8.83
N TYR A 310 22.39 -10.61 -8.95
CA TYR A 310 22.56 -9.21 -9.32
C TYR A 310 22.08 -8.24 -8.23
N GLY A 311 21.58 -8.74 -7.10
CA GLY A 311 21.13 -7.92 -5.97
C GLY A 311 22.28 -7.34 -5.15
N LYS A 312 22.09 -7.25 -3.83
CA LYS A 312 22.96 -6.49 -2.93
C LYS A 312 24.42 -6.96 -2.87
N THR A 313 24.68 -8.23 -3.18
CA THR A 313 26.04 -8.81 -3.17
C THR A 313 26.85 -8.49 -4.42
N GLN A 314 26.21 -8.03 -5.50
CA GLN A 314 26.89 -7.57 -6.70
C GLN A 314 27.35 -6.12 -6.51
N THR A 315 28.64 -5.90 -6.27
CA THR A 315 29.21 -4.57 -5.99
C THR A 315 30.07 -3.99 -7.12
N ASP A 316 30.21 -4.71 -8.25
CA ASP A 316 30.95 -4.21 -9.42
C ASP A 316 30.08 -3.23 -10.21
N TRP A 317 30.39 -1.94 -10.09
CA TRP A 317 29.70 -0.83 -10.75
C TRP A 317 29.70 -0.90 -12.29
N ASN A 318 30.61 -1.68 -12.89
CA ASN A 318 30.64 -1.88 -14.33
C ASN A 318 29.62 -2.93 -14.80
N LYS A 319 29.13 -3.78 -13.89
CA LYS A 319 28.16 -4.83 -14.17
C LYS A 319 26.73 -4.36 -13.87
N PHE A 320 25.75 -5.17 -14.27
CA PHE A 320 24.36 -4.92 -13.93
C PHE A 320 24.12 -5.16 -12.44
N GLN A 321 23.44 -4.22 -11.79
CA GLN A 321 23.02 -4.26 -10.40
C GLN A 321 21.51 -4.04 -10.34
N LEU A 322 20.78 -4.98 -9.77
CA LEU A 322 19.32 -4.97 -9.74
C LEU A 322 18.78 -3.84 -8.87
N PHE A 323 19.38 -3.66 -7.68
CA PHE A 323 18.98 -2.67 -6.67
C PHE A 323 19.92 -1.46 -6.66
N ASN A 324 20.46 -1.09 -7.81
CA ASN A 324 21.22 0.15 -7.95
C ASN A 324 20.83 0.86 -9.25
N SER A 325 20.56 2.15 -9.17
CA SER A 325 20.06 2.95 -10.29
C SER A 325 21.05 4.01 -10.78
N SER A 326 22.21 4.16 -10.13
CA SER A 326 23.15 5.25 -10.41
C SER A 326 23.71 5.22 -11.85
N LYS A 327 23.88 4.03 -12.42
CA LYS A 327 24.32 3.82 -13.81
C LYS A 327 23.38 4.45 -14.85
N TYR A 328 22.12 4.73 -14.50
CA TYR A 328 21.09 5.18 -15.41
C TYR A 328 20.77 6.66 -15.17
N ASN A 329 21.67 7.55 -15.59
CA ASN A 329 21.58 9.01 -15.44
C ASN A 329 21.49 9.48 -13.97
N ASN A 330 22.20 8.81 -13.05
CA ASN A 330 22.05 9.03 -11.61
C ASN A 330 20.59 8.93 -11.14
N GLY A 331 19.80 8.07 -11.81
CA GLY A 331 18.44 7.78 -11.39
C GLY A 331 18.43 7.11 -10.03
N GLU A 332 17.27 7.16 -9.39
CA GLU A 332 17.01 6.55 -8.08
C GLU A 332 15.82 5.61 -8.22
N ASP A 333 15.87 4.48 -7.52
CA ASP A 333 14.71 3.61 -7.31
C ASP A 333 14.03 3.10 -8.60
N LEU A 334 14.81 2.86 -9.66
CA LEU A 334 14.30 2.44 -10.96
C LEU A 334 14.00 0.93 -10.98
N ILE A 335 12.78 0.54 -11.38
CA ILE A 335 12.19 -0.82 -11.39
C ILE A 335 11.98 -1.40 -9.99
N PHE A 336 13.05 -1.39 -9.20
CA PHE A 336 13.07 -1.75 -7.81
C PHE A 336 13.74 -0.65 -7.02
N LYS A 337 13.38 -0.52 -5.74
CA LYS A 337 14.03 0.43 -4.84
C LYS A 337 15.50 0.09 -4.65
N ASP A 338 16.35 1.11 -4.57
CA ASP A 338 17.79 0.91 -4.38
C ASP A 338 18.12 0.41 -2.97
N ALA A 339 17.23 0.66 -2.00
CA ALA A 339 17.31 0.10 -0.65
C ALA A 339 16.97 -1.39 -0.57
N THR A 340 16.52 -2.01 -1.68
CA THR A 340 16.16 -3.43 -1.69
C THR A 340 17.39 -4.30 -1.45
N THR A 341 17.23 -5.28 -0.59
CA THR A 341 18.27 -6.24 -0.18
C THR A 341 18.06 -7.60 -0.83
N ALA A 342 16.80 -8.00 -1.04
CA ALA A 342 16.42 -9.22 -1.72
C ALA A 342 14.98 -9.14 -2.27
N LEU A 343 14.64 -10.07 -3.18
CA LEU A 343 13.28 -10.33 -3.64
C LEU A 343 12.76 -11.63 -3.02
N LYS A 344 11.55 -11.57 -2.45
CA LYS A 344 10.88 -12.70 -1.81
C LYS A 344 9.64 -13.10 -2.60
N GLY A 345 9.54 -14.36 -2.99
CA GLY A 345 8.34 -14.91 -3.61
C GLY A 345 7.18 -14.99 -2.63
N ILE A 346 5.97 -14.65 -3.08
CA ILE A 346 4.75 -14.71 -2.28
C ILE A 346 4.11 -16.09 -2.41
N ALA A 347 3.82 -16.72 -1.27
CA ALA A 347 3.13 -18.02 -1.21
C ALA A 347 1.77 -17.96 -1.91
N VAL A 348 1.39 -19.03 -2.61
CA VAL A 348 0.21 -19.08 -3.51
C VAL A 348 -1.08 -18.61 -2.82
N ASP A 349 -1.31 -19.03 -1.59
CA ASP A 349 -2.47 -18.66 -0.76
C ASP A 349 -2.50 -17.17 -0.37
N LYS A 350 -1.36 -16.49 -0.44
CA LYS A 350 -1.17 -15.07 -0.11
C LYS A 350 -0.99 -14.16 -1.32
N GLN A 351 -1.07 -14.68 -2.54
CA GLN A 351 -0.89 -13.87 -3.75
C GLN A 351 -2.04 -12.91 -4.04
N ASN A 352 -3.15 -12.94 -3.29
CA ASN A 352 -4.16 -11.89 -3.38
C ASN A 352 -3.70 -10.64 -2.58
N TYR A 353 -4.15 -9.46 -2.98
CA TYR A 353 -3.71 -8.20 -2.37
C TYR A 353 -3.94 -8.13 -0.85
N MET A 354 -5.04 -8.69 -0.32
CA MET A 354 -5.29 -8.70 1.12
C MET A 354 -4.35 -9.66 1.86
N GLY A 355 -4.09 -10.84 1.27
CA GLY A 355 -3.15 -11.83 1.78
C GLY A 355 -1.71 -11.30 1.82
N TYR A 356 -1.31 -10.49 0.85
CA TYR A 356 -0.01 -9.84 0.81
C TYR A 356 0.10 -8.66 1.77
N LEU A 357 -0.82 -7.69 1.68
CA LEU A 357 -0.75 -6.44 2.44
C LEU A 357 -0.98 -6.67 3.94
N GLY A 358 -1.61 -7.79 4.28
CA GLY A 358 -2.00 -8.14 5.63
C GLY A 358 -3.27 -7.42 6.07
N ASP A 359 -3.99 -8.07 6.99
CA ASP A 359 -5.28 -7.65 7.49
C ASP A 359 -5.32 -6.21 7.99
N ILE A 360 -4.27 -5.76 8.70
CA ILE A 360 -4.25 -4.43 9.31
C ILE A 360 -4.18 -3.34 8.24
N TYR A 361 -3.25 -3.45 7.29
CA TYR A 361 -3.12 -2.48 6.20
C TYR A 361 -4.35 -2.51 5.30
N GLY A 362 -4.79 -3.70 4.88
CA GLY A 362 -5.97 -3.86 4.03
C GLY A 362 -7.23 -3.25 4.66
N LYS A 363 -7.45 -3.45 5.97
CA LYS A 363 -8.57 -2.83 6.69
C LYS A 363 -8.42 -1.30 6.80
N ASN A 364 -7.20 -0.76 6.96
CA ASN A 364 -6.98 0.70 6.95
C ASN A 364 -7.38 1.31 5.60
N VAL A 365 -6.90 0.75 4.49
CA VAL A 365 -7.23 1.29 3.15
C VAL A 365 -8.70 1.11 2.83
N LYS A 366 -9.28 -0.05 3.15
CA LYS A 366 -10.72 -0.31 3.01
C LYS A 366 -11.57 0.68 3.82
N ALA A 367 -11.11 1.12 5.00
CA ALA A 367 -11.83 2.10 5.81
C ALA A 367 -11.88 3.50 5.17
N LEU A 368 -11.03 3.83 4.19
CA LEU A 368 -11.07 5.11 3.48
C LEU A 368 -12.30 5.23 2.58
N THR A 369 -12.78 4.12 2.03
CA THR A 369 -13.86 4.08 1.03
C THR A 369 -15.14 3.41 1.55
N SER A 370 -15.03 2.42 2.44
CA SER A 370 -16.18 1.71 2.99
C SER A 370 -16.58 2.21 4.38
N CYS A 371 -17.86 2.12 4.71
CA CYS A 371 -18.33 2.23 6.07
C CYS A 371 -18.71 0.84 6.55
N ASP A 372 -18.40 0.53 7.81
CA ASP A 372 -19.05 -0.59 8.46
C ASP A 372 -20.54 -0.30 8.44
N ALA A 373 -21.33 -1.24 7.90
CA ALA A 373 -22.77 -1.16 8.05
C ALA A 373 -23.04 -1.11 9.56
N ILE A 374 -23.64 -0.02 10.04
CA ILE A 374 -24.24 -0.03 11.36
C ILE A 374 -25.30 -1.11 11.26
N VAL A 375 -25.03 -2.29 11.82
CA VAL A 375 -26.08 -3.26 12.09
C VAL A 375 -26.90 -2.61 13.19
N SER A 376 -27.87 -1.81 12.78
CA SER A 376 -28.96 -1.39 13.64
C SER A 376 -29.72 -2.66 13.98
N THR A 377 -29.33 -3.34 15.05
CA THR A 377 -30.20 -4.31 15.70
C THR A 377 -31.37 -3.52 16.27
N SER A 378 -32.36 -3.22 15.43
CA SER A 378 -33.68 -2.87 15.91
C SER A 378 -34.21 -4.10 16.63
N SER A 379 -34.08 -4.11 17.96
CA SER A 379 -34.80 -5.05 18.81
C SER A 379 -36.29 -4.85 18.55
N ALA A 380 -36.88 -5.73 17.73
CA ALA A 380 -38.31 -5.85 17.63
C ALA A 380 -38.83 -6.35 18.99
N THR A 381 -39.33 -5.43 19.80
CA THR A 381 -40.14 -5.78 20.97
C THR A 381 -41.45 -6.38 20.45
N SER A 382 -41.60 -7.70 20.59
CA SER A 382 -42.88 -8.39 20.39
C SER A 382 -43.89 -7.89 21.43
N PRO A 383 -45.16 -7.65 21.08
CA PRO A 383 -46.18 -7.34 22.07
C PRO A 383 -46.50 -8.61 22.88
N VAL A 384 -46.45 -8.49 24.20
CA VAL A 384 -46.94 -9.49 25.15
C VAL A 384 -48.45 -9.57 24.98
N THR A 385 -48.95 -10.72 24.53
CA THR A 385 -50.38 -11.03 24.52
C THR A 385 -50.90 -11.13 25.95
N THR A 386 -51.73 -10.16 26.33
CA THR A 386 -52.53 -10.13 27.56
C THR A 386 -53.53 -11.29 27.54
N LEU A 387 -53.35 -12.24 28.45
CA LEU A 387 -54.29 -13.34 28.70
C LEU A 387 -55.54 -12.77 29.38
N MET A 388 -56.64 -12.61 28.63
CA MET A 388 -57.93 -12.22 29.21
C MET A 388 -58.56 -13.40 29.95
N LEU A 389 -59.07 -13.05 31.13
CA LEU A 389 -59.77 -13.89 32.11
C LEU A 389 -61.05 -14.51 31.54
N PHE A 390 -61.25 -15.82 31.74
CA PHE A 390 -62.54 -16.47 31.59
C PHE A 390 -63.42 -16.15 32.80
N THR A 391 -64.51 -15.41 32.58
CA THR A 391 -65.61 -15.25 33.53
C THR A 391 -66.58 -16.41 33.42
N ALA A 392 -66.92 -16.99 34.57
CA ALA A 392 -67.94 -18.01 34.75
C ALA A 392 -69.36 -17.40 34.91
N ALA A 393 -70.37 -18.29 34.82
CA ALA A 393 -71.82 -18.11 35.02
C ALA A 393 -72.55 -17.47 33.83
N LEU A 394 -73.76 -17.85 33.42
CA LEU A 394 -74.87 -18.73 33.83
C LEU A 394 -75.74 -18.78 32.53
N ASN A 395 -76.54 -19.76 32.12
CA ASN A 395 -77.66 -20.40 32.80
C ASN A 395 -78.33 -21.36 31.79
N ALA A 396 -79.04 -22.36 32.30
CA ALA A 396 -79.86 -23.31 31.57
C ALA A 396 -80.92 -22.68 30.65
N LEU A 397 -81.31 -23.38 29.57
CA LEU A 397 -82.70 -23.78 29.29
C LEU A 397 -82.81 -24.66 28.02
N LEU A 398 -83.62 -25.71 28.16
CA LEU A 398 -84.48 -26.38 27.16
C LEU A 398 -83.95 -27.52 26.28
N MET A 399 -84.50 -28.70 26.61
CA MET A 399 -84.79 -29.92 25.83
C MET A 399 -83.64 -30.91 25.56
#